data_AF-A0A3B8WVC3-F1
#
_entry.id   AF-A0A3B8WVC3-F1
#
_cell.length_a   1.000
_cell.length_b   1.000
_cell.length_c   1.000
_cell.angle_alpha   90.00
_cell.angle_beta   90.00
_cell.angle_gamma   90.00
#
_symmetry.space_group_name_H-M   'P 1'
#
loop_
_entity.id
_entity.type
_entity.pdbx_description
1 polymer ?
#
loop_
_entity_poly.entity_id
_entity_poly.type
_entity_poly.pdbx_seq_one_letter_code
_entity_poly.pdbx_strand_id
1 'polypeptide(L)'
;MTISKSWFSYLTRAFALSLCTALLLNFVSCSDSSTSQDPKVVHSTYTATKDIFSSLIASLTENSTIEVTGELSDSDLTTIANAIKNSTYKVNLELSQTTGLTSIPINSFRNCLKLSGITIPDSVTSIREEAFKGCTSLSSVTIPDSVTYIFNNAFYSCNSLSSVTIPDSVTLIGYYTFYGCTSLSSVTIPDSVTSIGNYAFSGCTSLSSVNIPDSVTSISSYSFYGCTALSSVTIPDSVTSIGSSAFYGCSKLTSLTFTDPTTWYRTKYSTNSGGTLTDVSVPATNATYFKDTYKEYYWYKLEY
;
A
#
# COMPACT_ATOMS: atom_id res chain seq x y z
N MET A 1 58.59 -13.97 -42.57
CA MET A 1 57.39 -14.61 -41.99
C MET A 1 56.27 -13.58 -42.08
N THR A 2 55.46 -13.68 -43.12
CA THR A 2 54.51 -12.63 -43.54
C THR A 2 53.14 -12.99 -42.96
N ILE A 3 52.65 -12.21 -41.98
CA ILE A 3 51.31 -12.40 -41.40
C ILE A 3 50.31 -11.62 -42.27
N SER A 4 49.25 -12.30 -42.71
CA SER A 4 48.30 -11.84 -43.72
C SER A 4 47.34 -10.75 -43.20
N LYS A 5 46.92 -9.87 -44.13
CA LYS A 5 46.01 -8.73 -43.92
C LYS A 5 44.54 -9.11 -43.62
N SER A 6 44.22 -10.37 -43.35
CA SER A 6 42.85 -10.84 -43.10
C SER A 6 42.41 -10.75 -41.64
N TRP A 7 43.31 -10.40 -40.71
CA TRP A 7 42.99 -10.28 -39.28
C TRP A 7 42.47 -8.89 -38.86
N PHE A 8 42.61 -7.88 -39.73
CA PHE A 8 42.18 -6.50 -39.45
C PHE A 8 40.71 -6.19 -39.82
N SER A 9 40.06 -7.02 -40.65
CA SER A 9 38.67 -6.81 -41.06
C SER A 9 37.63 -7.42 -40.10
N TYR A 10 38.04 -8.36 -39.24
CA TYR A 10 37.18 -8.93 -38.19
C TYR A 10 37.20 -8.09 -36.91
N LEU A 11 38.35 -7.50 -36.55
CA LEU A 11 38.48 -6.64 -35.37
C LEU A 11 37.72 -5.32 -35.51
N THR A 12 37.56 -4.82 -36.73
CA THR A 12 36.85 -3.56 -37.01
C THR A 12 35.32 -3.70 -37.05
N ARG A 13 34.78 -4.91 -37.27
CA ARG A 13 33.33 -5.17 -37.17
C ARG A 13 32.86 -5.50 -35.75
N ALA A 14 33.71 -6.13 -34.93
CA ALA A 14 33.39 -6.42 -33.54
C ALA A 14 33.41 -5.16 -32.64
N PHE A 15 34.26 -4.16 -32.95
CA PHE A 15 34.29 -2.90 -32.22
C PHE A 15 33.21 -1.90 -32.64
N ALA A 16 32.67 -1.99 -33.87
CA ALA A 16 31.61 -1.09 -34.33
C ALA A 16 30.25 -1.40 -33.67
N LEU A 17 29.95 -2.66 -33.32
CA LEU A 17 28.74 -3.02 -32.58
C LEU A 17 28.84 -2.65 -31.08
N SER A 18 30.05 -2.72 -30.51
CA SER A 18 30.32 -2.37 -29.11
C SER A 18 30.32 -0.86 -28.84
N LEU A 19 30.62 -0.03 -29.85
CA LEU A 19 30.54 1.42 -29.72
C LEU A 19 29.11 1.96 -29.93
N CYS A 20 28.29 1.25 -30.72
CA CYS A 20 26.90 1.63 -30.97
C CYS A 20 26.02 1.43 -29.72
N THR A 21 26.31 0.42 -28.89
CA THR A 21 25.68 0.25 -27.56
C THR A 21 26.19 1.26 -26.54
N ALA A 22 27.46 1.69 -26.62
CA ALA A 22 28.03 2.69 -25.73
C ALA A 22 27.47 4.11 -25.96
N LEU A 23 27.06 4.46 -27.18
CA LEU A 23 26.43 5.76 -27.47
C LEU A 23 24.98 5.87 -27.00
N LEU A 24 24.26 4.75 -26.86
CA LEU A 24 22.94 4.70 -26.21
C LEU A 24 23.02 4.73 -24.68
N LEU A 25 24.18 4.40 -24.10
CA LEU A 25 24.43 4.40 -22.65
C LEU A 25 24.73 5.80 -22.07
N ASN A 26 24.86 6.84 -22.89
CA ASN A 26 25.11 8.22 -22.42
C ASN A 26 23.96 8.84 -21.61
N PHE A 27 22.85 8.13 -21.39
CA PHE A 27 21.75 8.56 -20.51
C PHE A 27 21.56 7.70 -19.25
N VAL A 28 22.38 6.66 -19.04
CA VAL A 28 22.30 5.84 -17.81
C VAL A 28 23.46 6.23 -16.89
N SER A 29 23.28 7.28 -16.09
CA SER A 29 24.18 7.57 -14.98
C SER A 29 23.86 6.63 -13.82
N CYS A 30 24.70 5.63 -13.59
CA CYS A 30 24.69 4.85 -12.35
C CYS A 30 25.60 5.57 -11.35
N SER A 31 25.05 6.07 -10.24
CA SER A 31 25.84 6.66 -9.16
C SER A 31 25.88 5.73 -7.96
N ASP A 32 27.07 5.24 -7.61
CA ASP A 32 27.29 4.48 -6.38
C ASP A 32 27.47 5.43 -5.18
N SER A 33 26.56 5.37 -4.20
CA SER A 33 26.72 6.07 -2.92
C SER A 33 26.94 5.07 -1.79
N SER A 34 28.17 4.56 -1.61
CA SER A 34 28.55 3.96 -0.32
C SER A 34 30.05 4.07 -0.02
N THR A 35 30.38 4.73 1.09
CA THR A 35 31.69 4.69 1.75
C THR A 35 31.60 3.85 3.03
N SER A 36 31.56 2.51 2.94
CA SER A 36 31.94 1.64 4.07
C SER A 36 32.17 0.19 3.61
N GLN A 37 33.32 -0.38 3.98
CA GLN A 37 33.74 -1.76 3.76
C GLN A 37 32.85 -2.76 4.53
N ASP A 38 31.90 -3.37 3.82
CA ASP A 38 31.11 -4.55 4.16
C ASP A 38 30.57 -5.03 2.79
N PRO A 39 30.44 -6.33 2.44
CA PRO A 39 29.90 -6.74 1.15
C PRO A 39 28.37 -6.50 1.15
N LYS A 40 28.00 -5.23 1.19
CA LYS A 40 26.65 -4.68 1.27
C LYS A 40 26.04 -4.73 -0.12
N VAL A 41 24.79 -5.18 -0.16
CA VAL A 41 23.86 -5.05 -1.29
C VAL A 41 24.10 -3.72 -2.00
N VAL A 42 24.61 -3.76 -3.22
CA VAL A 42 24.81 -2.57 -4.04
C VAL A 42 23.43 -2.13 -4.51
N HIS A 43 22.89 -1.09 -3.89
CA HIS A 43 21.69 -0.42 -4.37
C HIS A 43 22.07 0.46 -5.56
N SER A 44 21.95 -0.11 -6.76
CA SER A 44 22.15 0.64 -7.99
C SER A 44 20.92 1.50 -8.28
N THR A 45 21.16 2.77 -8.55
CA THR A 45 20.13 3.72 -9.00
C THR A 45 20.35 3.99 -10.47
N TYR A 46 19.28 3.88 -11.25
CA TYR A 46 19.28 4.12 -12.69
C TYR A 46 18.28 5.20 -13.03
N THR A 47 18.59 6.05 -14.01
CA THR A 47 17.64 7.02 -14.55
C THR A 47 17.10 6.50 -15.89
N ALA A 48 15.79 6.63 -16.10
CA ALA A 48 15.12 6.24 -17.33
C ALA A 48 14.10 7.28 -17.80
N THR A 49 13.96 7.44 -19.11
CA THR A 49 12.72 7.95 -19.72
C THR A 49 11.83 6.77 -20.08
N LYS A 50 10.57 7.05 -20.43
CA LYS A 50 9.63 6.01 -20.92
C LYS A 50 10.17 5.18 -22.09
N ASP A 51 10.99 5.78 -22.96
CA ASP A 51 11.50 5.13 -24.17
C ASP A 51 12.59 4.09 -23.88
N ILE A 52 13.37 4.29 -22.81
CA ILE A 52 14.50 3.41 -22.47
C ILE A 52 14.20 2.46 -21.32
N PHE A 53 13.09 2.66 -20.59
CA PHE A 53 12.74 1.88 -19.40
C PHE A 53 12.73 0.37 -19.67
N SER A 54 12.05 -0.06 -20.73
CA SER A 54 11.92 -1.48 -21.08
C SER A 54 13.25 -2.14 -21.45
N SER A 55 14.19 -1.40 -22.05
CA SER A 55 15.54 -1.91 -22.33
C SER A 55 16.42 -1.93 -21.08
N LEU A 56 16.28 -0.95 -20.20
CA LEU A 56 17.04 -0.85 -18.96
C LEU A 56 16.74 -2.03 -18.03
N ILE A 57 15.51 -2.53 -18.03
CA ILE A 57 15.05 -3.53 -17.07
C ILE A 57 15.84 -4.85 -17.09
N ALA A 58 16.43 -5.19 -18.24
CA ALA A 58 17.26 -6.38 -18.41
C ALA A 58 18.67 -6.23 -17.80
N SER A 59 19.10 -4.99 -17.50
CA SER A 59 20.42 -4.67 -16.95
C SER A 59 20.42 -4.43 -15.44
N LEU A 60 19.26 -4.56 -14.79
CA LEU A 60 19.11 -4.33 -13.36
C LEU A 60 19.83 -5.40 -12.56
N THR A 61 20.29 -5.00 -11.37
CA THR A 61 20.76 -5.90 -10.32
C THR A 61 19.70 -6.04 -9.23
N GLU A 62 19.97 -6.85 -8.21
CA GLU A 62 19.04 -7.05 -7.10
C GLU A 62 18.74 -5.74 -6.37
N ASN A 63 17.46 -5.48 -6.07
CA ASN A 63 16.96 -4.30 -5.35
C ASN A 63 17.35 -2.94 -5.98
N SER A 64 17.39 -2.90 -7.32
CA SER A 64 17.65 -1.67 -8.08
C SER A 64 16.53 -0.63 -7.89
N THR A 65 16.93 0.65 -7.88
CA THR A 65 15.99 1.78 -7.96
C THR A 65 16.02 2.38 -9.36
N ILE A 66 14.85 2.69 -9.91
CA ILE A 66 14.73 3.38 -11.21
C ILE A 66 14.02 4.71 -11.01
N GLU A 67 14.74 5.79 -11.26
CA GLU A 67 14.21 7.15 -11.36
C GLU A 67 13.68 7.39 -12.77
N VAL A 68 12.37 7.54 -12.88
CA VAL A 68 11.74 7.87 -14.16
C VAL A 68 11.61 9.38 -14.29
N THR A 69 11.97 9.91 -15.44
CA THR A 69 11.92 11.36 -15.74
C THR A 69 11.09 11.62 -16.99
N GLY A 70 10.56 12.84 -17.08
CA GLY A 70 9.81 13.32 -18.24
C GLY A 70 8.29 13.13 -18.14
N GLU A 71 7.59 13.34 -19.25
CA GLU A 71 6.13 13.26 -19.31
C GLU A 71 5.66 11.81 -19.49
N LEU A 72 4.85 11.34 -18.54
CA LEU A 72 4.23 10.02 -18.55
C LEU A 72 2.71 10.14 -18.73
N SER A 73 2.20 9.37 -19.69
CA SER A 73 0.78 9.07 -19.81
C SER A 73 0.40 7.81 -19.04
N ASP A 74 -0.91 7.58 -18.85
CA ASP A 74 -1.44 6.34 -18.25
C ASP A 74 -0.97 5.08 -19.01
N SER A 75 -0.85 5.15 -20.34
CA SER A 75 -0.32 4.06 -21.16
C SER A 75 1.17 3.81 -20.95
N ASP A 76 1.94 4.88 -20.71
CA ASP A 76 3.37 4.76 -20.41
C ASP A 76 3.56 4.05 -19.06
N LEU A 77 2.78 4.44 -18.05
CA LEU A 77 2.82 3.81 -16.73
C LEU A 77 2.39 2.34 -16.77
N THR A 78 1.40 2.00 -17.62
CA THR A 78 1.00 0.60 -17.86
C THR A 78 2.14 -0.21 -18.50
N THR A 79 2.88 0.39 -19.43
CA THR A 79 4.04 -0.24 -20.07
C THR A 79 5.17 -0.48 -19.07
N ILE A 80 5.47 0.53 -18.25
CA ILE A 80 6.43 0.43 -17.13
C ILE A 80 6.04 -0.70 -16.17
N ALA A 81 4.78 -0.74 -15.73
CA ALA A 81 4.29 -1.77 -14.81
C ALA A 81 4.40 -3.18 -15.40
N ASN A 82 4.13 -3.35 -16.70
CA ASN A 82 4.29 -4.63 -17.40
C ASN A 82 5.75 -5.03 -17.55
N ALA A 83 6.66 -4.07 -17.76
CA ALA A 83 8.09 -4.36 -17.75
C ALA A 83 8.49 -4.88 -16.34
N ILE A 84 8.11 -4.19 -15.26
CA ILE A 84 8.41 -4.62 -13.88
C ILE A 84 7.82 -5.99 -13.57
N LYS A 85 6.59 -6.29 -14.01
CA LYS A 85 6.00 -7.64 -13.84
C LYS A 85 6.89 -8.76 -14.42
N ASN A 86 7.61 -8.46 -15.50
CA ASN A 86 8.48 -9.40 -16.20
C ASN A 86 9.96 -9.28 -15.80
N SER A 87 10.32 -8.42 -14.84
CA SER A 87 11.71 -8.24 -14.43
C SER A 87 12.23 -9.44 -13.63
N THR A 88 13.52 -9.73 -13.78
CA THR A 88 14.19 -10.78 -12.99
C THR A 88 14.24 -10.40 -11.51
N TYR A 89 14.67 -9.16 -11.23
CA TYR A 89 14.86 -8.63 -9.89
C TYR A 89 13.69 -7.75 -9.44
N LYS A 90 13.59 -7.55 -8.12
CA LYS A 90 12.68 -6.55 -7.55
C LYS A 90 13.16 -5.14 -7.89
N VAL A 91 12.22 -4.22 -8.04
CA VAL A 91 12.45 -2.83 -8.48
C VAL A 91 11.77 -1.87 -7.53
N ASN A 92 12.51 -0.86 -7.09
CA ASN A 92 11.95 0.36 -6.51
C ASN A 92 11.74 1.40 -7.62
N LEU A 93 10.56 1.99 -7.71
CA LEU A 93 10.18 2.90 -8.78
C LEU A 93 10.01 4.33 -8.25
N GLU A 94 10.89 5.23 -8.65
CA GLU A 94 10.85 6.64 -8.24
C GLU A 94 10.26 7.48 -9.38
N LEU A 95 9.04 7.98 -9.19
CA LEU A 95 8.33 8.78 -10.22
C LEU A 95 8.30 10.27 -9.88
N SER A 96 8.98 10.73 -8.83
CA SER A 96 8.92 12.12 -8.33
C SER A 96 9.29 13.19 -9.37
N GLN A 97 10.09 12.81 -10.38
CA GLN A 97 10.54 13.70 -11.47
C GLN A 97 9.69 13.57 -12.75
N THR A 98 8.53 12.90 -12.67
CA THR A 98 7.62 12.74 -13.80
C THR A 98 6.53 13.80 -13.82
N THR A 99 6.02 14.11 -15.00
CA THR A 99 4.88 15.02 -15.21
C THR A 99 3.80 14.31 -16.03
N GLY A 100 2.61 14.91 -16.16
CA GLY A 100 1.52 14.37 -16.99
C GLY A 100 0.58 13.39 -16.28
N LEU A 101 1.06 12.66 -15.26
CA LEU A 101 0.23 11.76 -14.47
C LEU A 101 -0.67 12.53 -13.51
N THR A 102 -1.98 12.36 -13.66
CA THR A 102 -2.99 12.92 -12.74
C THR A 102 -3.60 11.87 -11.81
N SER A 103 -3.39 10.58 -12.11
CA SER A 103 -3.82 9.45 -11.29
C SER A 103 -2.91 8.24 -11.49
N ILE A 104 -2.87 7.31 -10.52
CA ILE A 104 -2.39 5.95 -10.77
C ILE A 104 -3.55 5.14 -11.37
N PRO A 105 -3.47 4.66 -12.62
CA PRO A 105 -4.60 4.06 -13.32
C PRO A 105 -5.08 2.75 -12.72
N ILE A 106 -6.34 2.42 -13.03
CA ILE A 106 -7.01 1.17 -12.62
C ILE A 106 -6.13 -0.02 -13.05
N ASN A 107 -5.92 -0.98 -12.14
CA ASN A 107 -5.16 -2.20 -12.38
C ASN A 107 -3.69 -2.04 -12.87
N SER A 108 -3.13 -0.83 -12.92
CA SER A 108 -1.82 -0.56 -13.55
C SER A 108 -0.72 -1.49 -13.03
N PHE A 109 -0.53 -1.54 -11.71
CA PHE A 109 0.43 -2.41 -11.02
C PHE A 109 -0.20 -3.70 -10.48
N ARG A 110 -1.41 -4.08 -10.88
CA ARG A 110 -2.05 -5.31 -10.38
C ARG A 110 -1.15 -6.54 -10.59
N ASN A 111 -0.96 -7.29 -9.51
CA ASN A 111 -0.07 -8.45 -9.41
C ASN A 111 1.38 -8.14 -9.85
N CYS A 112 1.87 -6.93 -9.63
CA CYS A 112 3.27 -6.58 -9.88
C CYS A 112 4.16 -7.14 -8.75
N LEU A 113 4.44 -8.44 -8.80
CA LEU A 113 5.15 -9.19 -7.75
C LEU A 113 6.61 -8.76 -7.57
N LYS A 114 7.14 -7.95 -8.49
CA LYS A 114 8.52 -7.45 -8.47
C LYS A 114 8.62 -5.97 -8.08
N LEU A 115 7.51 -5.26 -7.96
CA LEU A 115 7.53 -3.90 -7.40
C LEU A 115 7.79 -4.00 -5.89
N SER A 116 8.92 -3.47 -5.42
CA SER A 116 9.27 -3.44 -3.99
C SER A 116 9.02 -2.09 -3.33
N GLY A 117 9.04 -1.01 -4.10
CA GLY A 117 8.72 0.32 -3.63
C GLY A 117 8.23 1.22 -4.75
N ILE A 118 7.46 2.25 -4.41
CA ILE A 118 7.08 3.28 -5.36
C ILE A 118 6.94 4.65 -4.69
N THR A 119 7.51 5.68 -5.31
CA THR A 119 7.23 7.08 -4.99
C THR A 119 6.33 7.67 -6.06
N ILE A 120 5.11 8.05 -5.68
CA ILE A 120 4.10 8.63 -6.57
C ILE A 120 4.37 10.15 -6.72
N PRO A 121 4.28 10.73 -7.93
CA PRO A 121 4.58 12.16 -8.14
C PRO A 121 3.48 13.06 -7.61
N ASP A 122 3.84 14.28 -7.19
CA ASP A 122 2.93 15.28 -6.61
C ASP A 122 1.81 15.72 -7.56
N SER A 123 1.91 15.46 -8.86
CA SER A 123 0.82 15.73 -9.83
C SER A 123 -0.36 14.76 -9.70
N VAL A 124 -0.19 13.62 -9.02
CA VAL A 124 -1.21 12.58 -8.89
C VAL A 124 -2.22 12.93 -7.81
N THR A 125 -3.49 12.99 -8.19
CA THR A 125 -4.60 13.33 -7.29
C THR A 125 -5.40 12.12 -6.81
N SER A 126 -5.19 10.94 -7.41
CA SER A 126 -5.94 9.74 -7.08
C SER A 126 -5.21 8.44 -7.39
N ILE A 127 -5.37 7.45 -6.52
CA ILE A 127 -4.95 6.06 -6.74
C ILE A 127 -6.20 5.24 -7.04
N ARG A 128 -6.35 4.80 -8.29
CA ARG A 128 -7.57 4.16 -8.79
C ARG A 128 -7.72 2.72 -8.30
N GLU A 129 -8.90 2.15 -8.56
CA GLU A 129 -9.29 0.82 -8.13
C GLU A 129 -8.28 -0.26 -8.55
N GLU A 130 -7.95 -1.16 -7.61
CA GLU A 130 -7.02 -2.27 -7.81
C GLU A 130 -5.61 -1.87 -8.31
N ALA A 131 -5.22 -0.60 -8.23
CA ALA A 131 -3.96 -0.09 -8.79
C ALA A 131 -2.73 -0.92 -8.39
N PHE A 132 -2.59 -1.28 -7.11
CA PHE A 132 -1.50 -2.10 -6.57
C PHE A 132 -1.97 -3.46 -6.03
N LYS A 133 -3.20 -3.89 -6.37
CA LYS A 133 -3.74 -5.16 -5.87
C LYS A 133 -2.80 -6.32 -6.18
N GLY A 134 -2.42 -7.07 -5.15
CA GLY A 134 -1.56 -8.24 -5.23
C GLY A 134 -0.09 -7.93 -5.46
N CYS A 135 0.38 -6.69 -5.24
CA CYS A 135 1.82 -6.38 -5.21
C CYS A 135 2.46 -6.94 -3.94
N THR A 136 2.63 -8.25 -3.86
CA THR A 136 3.03 -8.93 -2.61
C THR A 136 4.45 -8.56 -2.15
N SER A 137 5.30 -8.05 -3.03
CA SER A 137 6.65 -7.55 -2.69
C SER A 137 6.69 -6.07 -2.32
N LEU A 138 5.61 -5.31 -2.52
CA LEU A 138 5.58 -3.87 -2.27
C LEU A 138 5.72 -3.64 -0.76
N SER A 139 6.87 -3.11 -0.33
CA SER A 139 7.19 -2.86 1.08
C SER A 139 7.09 -1.39 1.47
N SER A 140 7.22 -0.47 0.52
CA SER A 140 7.11 0.97 0.73
C SER A 140 6.29 1.64 -0.36
N VAL A 141 5.47 2.62 0.02
CA VAL A 141 4.77 3.50 -0.92
C VAL A 141 4.81 4.92 -0.36
N THR A 142 5.28 5.86 -1.16
CA THR A 142 5.19 7.29 -0.85
C THR A 142 4.00 7.85 -1.61
N ILE A 143 2.92 8.18 -0.87
CA ILE A 143 1.71 8.80 -1.42
C ILE A 143 1.81 10.30 -1.18
N PRO A 144 1.74 11.16 -2.21
CA PRO A 144 1.88 12.60 -2.05
C PRO A 144 0.61 13.24 -1.47
N ASP A 145 0.77 14.40 -0.86
CA ASP A 145 -0.30 15.19 -0.21
C ASP A 145 -1.36 15.71 -1.18
N SER A 146 -1.13 15.60 -2.49
CA SER A 146 -2.12 15.92 -3.53
C SER A 146 -3.17 14.82 -3.74
N VAL A 147 -2.95 13.61 -3.21
CA VAL A 147 -3.90 12.49 -3.38
C VAL A 147 -5.13 12.69 -2.50
N THR A 148 -6.27 12.91 -3.14
CA THR A 148 -7.57 13.08 -2.46
C THR A 148 -8.38 11.79 -2.40
N TYR A 149 -8.07 10.82 -3.27
CA TYR A 149 -8.82 9.55 -3.36
C TYR A 149 -7.90 8.33 -3.43
N ILE A 150 -8.09 7.38 -2.51
CA ILE A 150 -7.57 6.02 -2.59
C ILE A 150 -8.75 5.08 -2.76
N PHE A 151 -8.95 4.59 -3.98
CA PHE A 151 -10.12 3.80 -4.35
C PHE A 151 -10.09 2.37 -3.79
N ASN A 152 -11.20 1.66 -3.95
CA ASN A 152 -11.39 0.30 -3.47
C ASN A 152 -10.27 -0.63 -3.93
N ASN A 153 -9.87 -1.56 -3.07
CA ASN A 153 -8.87 -2.59 -3.35
C ASN A 153 -7.49 -2.05 -3.78
N ALA A 154 -7.20 -0.74 -3.67
CA ALA A 154 -5.98 -0.15 -4.23
C ALA A 154 -4.70 -0.85 -3.77
N PHE A 155 -4.63 -1.27 -2.50
CA PHE A 155 -3.50 -2.01 -1.92
C PHE A 155 -3.90 -3.43 -1.45
N TYR A 156 -4.97 -4.00 -1.99
CA TYR A 156 -5.44 -5.35 -1.63
C TYR A 156 -4.31 -6.38 -1.74
N SER A 157 -4.04 -7.12 -0.67
CA SER A 157 -2.99 -8.15 -0.56
C SER A 157 -1.57 -7.67 -0.90
N CYS A 158 -1.23 -6.43 -0.55
CA CYS A 158 0.17 -5.97 -0.51
C CYS A 158 0.87 -6.54 0.75
N ASN A 159 1.17 -7.84 0.75
CA ASN A 159 1.55 -8.56 1.97
C ASN A 159 2.85 -8.05 2.63
N SER A 160 3.78 -7.46 1.87
CA SER A 160 5.03 -6.91 2.38
C SER A 160 4.92 -5.45 2.86
N LEU A 161 3.79 -4.78 2.63
CA LEU A 161 3.63 -3.36 2.96
C LEU A 161 3.63 -3.22 4.49
N SER A 162 4.66 -2.59 5.05
CA SER A 162 4.90 -2.56 6.50
C SER A 162 4.31 -1.34 7.19
N SER A 163 4.20 -0.23 6.47
CA SER A 163 3.63 1.04 6.90
C SER A 163 3.01 1.77 5.71
N VAL A 164 2.01 2.60 5.99
CA VAL A 164 1.44 3.53 5.01
C VAL A 164 1.03 4.81 5.72
N THR A 165 1.44 5.95 5.18
CA THR A 165 0.94 7.27 5.57
C THR A 165 -0.17 7.64 4.60
N ILE A 166 -1.40 7.75 5.10
CA ILE A 166 -2.54 8.21 4.31
C ILE A 166 -2.50 9.75 4.33
N PRO A 167 -2.50 10.44 3.17
CA PRO A 167 -2.46 11.90 3.14
C PRO A 167 -3.66 12.59 3.79
N ASP A 168 -3.42 13.77 4.37
CA ASP A 168 -4.44 14.62 5.03
C ASP A 168 -5.53 15.13 4.08
N SER A 169 -5.38 14.94 2.78
CA SER A 169 -6.38 15.24 1.75
C SER A 169 -7.40 14.11 1.53
N VAL A 170 -7.16 12.91 2.07
CA VAL A 170 -8.03 11.75 1.87
C VAL A 170 -9.18 11.77 2.87
N THR A 171 -10.42 11.73 2.38
CA THR A 171 -11.62 11.80 3.23
C THR A 171 -12.28 10.45 3.52
N LEU A 172 -11.94 9.41 2.76
CA LEU A 172 -12.53 8.08 2.80
C LEU A 172 -11.47 7.00 2.60
N ILE A 173 -11.45 6.00 3.48
CA ILE A 173 -10.73 4.74 3.24
C ILE A 173 -11.72 3.76 2.62
N GLY A 174 -11.53 3.45 1.34
CA GLY A 174 -12.45 2.62 0.54
C GLY A 174 -12.57 1.15 0.97
N TYR A 175 -13.43 0.43 0.27
CA TYR A 175 -13.64 -1.00 0.52
C TYR A 175 -12.38 -1.80 0.21
N TYR A 176 -12.01 -2.70 1.12
CA TYR A 176 -10.86 -3.59 0.99
C TYR A 176 -9.52 -2.89 0.68
N THR A 177 -9.37 -1.58 0.93
CA THR A 177 -8.21 -0.80 0.46
C THR A 177 -6.87 -1.41 0.88
N PHE A 178 -6.75 -1.86 2.14
CA PHE A 178 -5.56 -2.52 2.69
C PHE A 178 -5.84 -3.98 3.11
N TYR A 179 -6.89 -4.61 2.56
CA TYR A 179 -7.24 -5.99 2.91
C TYR A 179 -6.04 -6.93 2.71
N GLY A 180 -5.69 -7.72 3.73
CA GLY A 180 -4.62 -8.71 3.65
C GLY A 180 -3.21 -8.12 3.58
N CYS A 181 -3.00 -6.85 3.93
CA CYS A 181 -1.65 -6.29 4.12
C CYS A 181 -1.03 -6.87 5.42
N THR A 182 -0.62 -8.13 5.39
CA THR A 182 -0.25 -8.91 6.57
C THR A 182 0.95 -8.35 7.34
N SER A 183 1.86 -7.62 6.68
CA SER A 183 3.01 -6.96 7.32
C SER A 183 2.70 -5.55 7.83
N LEU A 184 1.52 -4.99 7.52
CA LEU A 184 1.16 -3.63 7.90
C LEU A 184 1.06 -3.56 9.41
N SER A 185 2.03 -2.90 10.04
CA SER A 185 2.20 -2.88 11.50
C SER A 185 1.69 -1.59 12.14
N SER A 186 1.67 -0.52 11.35
CA SER A 186 1.20 0.82 11.71
C SER A 186 0.47 1.46 10.52
N VAL A 187 -0.64 2.12 10.80
CA VAL A 187 -1.31 3.02 9.87
C VAL A 187 -1.63 4.34 10.57
N THR A 188 -1.32 5.45 9.91
CA THR A 188 -1.77 6.78 10.33
C THR A 188 -3.03 7.11 9.54
N ILE A 189 -4.17 7.18 10.24
CA ILE A 189 -5.44 7.65 9.66
C ILE A 189 -5.54 9.15 9.96
N PRO A 190 -5.57 10.03 8.94
CA PRO A 190 -5.57 11.47 9.15
C PRO A 190 -6.96 11.99 9.56
N ASP A 191 -6.97 13.17 10.19
CA ASP A 191 -8.17 13.85 10.71
C ASP A 191 -9.16 14.29 9.60
N SER A 192 -8.79 14.12 8.33
CA SER A 192 -9.69 14.31 7.19
C SER A 192 -10.61 13.11 6.95
N VAL A 193 -10.25 11.92 7.44
CA VAL A 193 -11.01 10.69 7.18
C VAL A 193 -12.29 10.69 8.00
N THR A 194 -13.42 10.58 7.32
CA THR A 194 -14.75 10.56 7.94
C THR A 194 -15.32 9.15 8.10
N SER A 195 -14.84 8.19 7.32
CA SER A 195 -15.34 6.81 7.34
C SER A 195 -14.30 5.79 6.92
N ILE A 196 -14.36 4.62 7.58
CA ILE A 196 -13.53 3.45 7.29
C ILE A 196 -14.42 2.39 6.63
N GLY A 197 -14.13 2.04 5.38
CA GLY A 197 -14.93 1.14 4.56
C GLY A 197 -14.91 -0.32 5.02
N ASN A 198 -15.87 -1.10 4.52
CA ASN A 198 -15.95 -2.54 4.79
C ASN A 198 -14.64 -3.23 4.42
N TYR A 199 -14.16 -4.10 5.31
CA TYR A 199 -12.93 -4.88 5.14
C TYR A 199 -11.64 -4.05 4.90
N ALA A 200 -11.65 -2.73 5.14
CA ALA A 200 -10.55 -1.84 4.78
C ALA A 200 -9.16 -2.31 5.26
N PHE A 201 -9.07 -2.82 6.49
CA PHE A 201 -7.85 -3.36 7.11
C PHE A 201 -7.99 -4.85 7.50
N SER A 202 -9.01 -5.55 7.00
CA SER A 202 -9.23 -6.95 7.33
C SER A 202 -8.01 -7.80 6.94
N GLY A 203 -7.54 -8.65 7.85
CA GLY A 203 -6.39 -9.51 7.65
C GLY A 203 -5.03 -8.81 7.76
N CYS A 204 -4.97 -7.56 8.24
CA CYS A 204 -3.71 -6.90 8.61
C CYS A 204 -3.18 -7.50 9.92
N THR A 205 -2.63 -8.71 9.86
CA THR A 205 -2.28 -9.51 11.05
C THR A 205 -1.16 -8.93 11.90
N SER A 206 -0.33 -8.04 11.34
CA SER A 206 0.73 -7.34 12.09
C SER A 206 0.28 -6.01 12.68
N LEU A 207 -0.91 -5.52 12.34
CA LEU A 207 -1.40 -4.22 12.80
C LEU A 207 -1.63 -4.28 14.31
N SER A 208 -0.78 -3.59 15.06
CA SER A 208 -0.71 -3.73 16.53
C SER A 208 -1.49 -2.65 17.28
N SER A 209 -1.64 -1.49 16.64
CA SER A 209 -2.38 -0.33 17.12
C SER A 209 -2.98 0.42 15.92
N VAL A 210 -4.09 1.11 16.16
CA VAL A 210 -4.69 2.05 15.21
C VAL A 210 -5.19 3.26 15.98
N ASN A 211 -4.82 4.45 15.52
CA ASN A 211 -5.41 5.69 15.99
C ASN A 211 -6.61 6.02 15.11
N ILE A 212 -7.82 6.04 15.68
CA ILE A 212 -9.03 6.44 14.97
C ILE A 212 -9.27 7.91 15.31
N PRO A 213 -9.21 8.84 14.34
CA PRO A 213 -9.34 10.27 14.62
C PRO A 213 -10.79 10.69 14.90
N ASP A 214 -10.95 11.81 15.60
CA ASP A 214 -12.25 12.41 15.99
C ASP A 214 -13.12 12.85 14.81
N SER A 215 -12.60 12.77 13.58
CA SER A 215 -13.36 13.00 12.36
C SER A 215 -14.15 11.78 11.90
N VAL A 216 -13.79 10.57 12.35
CA VAL A 216 -14.44 9.34 11.90
C VAL A 216 -15.82 9.23 12.54
N THR A 217 -16.84 9.07 11.71
CA THR A 217 -18.22 8.88 12.14
C THR A 217 -18.70 7.43 12.02
N SER A 218 -18.04 6.62 11.19
CA SER A 218 -18.43 5.21 11.00
C SER A 218 -17.25 4.28 10.78
N ILE A 219 -17.25 3.16 11.49
CA ILE A 219 -16.36 2.01 11.28
C ILE A 219 -17.21 0.90 10.66
N SER A 220 -16.97 0.55 9.41
CA SER A 220 -17.83 -0.41 8.68
C SER A 220 -17.64 -1.86 9.14
N SER A 221 -18.48 -2.74 8.61
CA SER A 221 -18.41 -4.17 8.91
C SER A 221 -17.07 -4.76 8.46
N TYR A 222 -16.52 -5.63 9.30
CA TYR A 222 -15.25 -6.33 9.07
C TYR A 222 -14.02 -5.42 8.88
N SER A 223 -14.08 -4.11 9.17
CA SER A 223 -12.99 -3.17 8.84
C SER A 223 -11.63 -3.56 9.40
N PHE A 224 -11.57 -4.18 10.59
CA PHE A 224 -10.35 -4.71 11.23
C PHE A 224 -10.45 -6.23 11.51
N TYR A 225 -11.28 -6.95 10.74
CA TYR A 225 -11.46 -8.39 10.93
C TYR A 225 -10.12 -9.13 10.83
N GLY A 226 -9.81 -9.99 11.81
CA GLY A 226 -8.60 -10.81 11.80
C GLY A 226 -7.29 -10.03 11.98
N CYS A 227 -7.32 -8.79 12.47
CA CYS A 227 -6.11 -8.06 12.91
C CYS A 227 -5.58 -8.67 14.21
N THR A 228 -4.95 -9.84 14.13
CA THR A 228 -4.56 -10.66 15.29
C THR A 228 -3.54 -10.01 16.21
N ALA A 229 -2.73 -9.07 15.72
CA ALA A 229 -1.81 -8.30 16.55
C ALA A 229 -2.45 -7.11 17.28
N LEU A 230 -3.65 -6.68 16.89
CA LEU A 230 -4.28 -5.46 17.40
C LEU A 230 -4.62 -5.64 18.87
N SER A 231 -4.05 -4.79 19.72
CA SER A 231 -4.05 -5.00 21.18
C SER A 231 -4.95 -4.03 21.95
N SER A 232 -5.13 -2.83 21.43
CA SER A 232 -5.98 -1.77 21.98
C SER A 232 -6.50 -0.90 20.83
N VAL A 233 -7.72 -0.38 21.02
CA VAL A 233 -8.37 0.57 20.11
C VAL A 233 -9.17 1.54 20.96
N THR A 234 -8.95 2.84 20.73
CA THR A 234 -9.81 3.91 21.25
C THR A 234 -10.80 4.31 20.17
N ILE A 235 -12.09 4.30 20.51
CA ILE A 235 -13.18 4.77 19.67
C ILE A 235 -13.51 6.21 20.09
N PRO A 236 -13.35 7.19 19.19
CA PRO A 236 -13.72 8.57 19.48
C PRO A 236 -15.24 8.75 19.52
N ASP A 237 -15.69 9.80 20.20
CA ASP A 237 -17.12 10.08 20.37
C ASP A 237 -17.81 10.45 19.08
N SER A 238 -17.06 10.88 18.08
CA SER A 238 -17.56 11.13 16.74
C SER A 238 -18.14 9.89 16.06
N VAL A 239 -17.66 8.69 16.42
CA VAL A 239 -18.16 7.45 15.81
C VAL A 239 -19.59 7.22 16.28
N THR A 240 -20.53 7.10 15.34
CA THR A 240 -21.93 6.83 15.62
C THR A 240 -22.31 5.37 15.36
N SER A 241 -21.48 4.65 14.60
CA SER A 241 -21.72 3.25 14.22
C SER A 241 -20.43 2.43 14.05
N ILE A 242 -20.48 1.20 14.56
CA ILE A 242 -19.48 0.15 14.34
C ILE A 242 -20.19 -1.07 13.76
N GLY A 243 -19.82 -1.44 12.54
CA GLY A 243 -20.44 -2.52 11.77
C GLY A 243 -20.13 -3.92 12.29
N SER A 244 -20.84 -4.90 11.73
CA SER A 244 -20.73 -6.31 12.13
C SER A 244 -19.29 -6.79 12.05
N SER A 245 -18.85 -7.48 13.10
CA SER A 245 -17.55 -8.16 13.11
C SER A 245 -16.35 -7.24 12.81
N ALA A 246 -16.50 -5.92 13.01
CA ALA A 246 -15.46 -4.94 12.69
C ALA A 246 -14.11 -5.29 13.34
N PHE A 247 -14.12 -5.84 14.55
CA PHE A 247 -12.92 -6.29 15.28
C PHE A 247 -12.89 -7.80 15.54
N TYR A 248 -13.74 -8.58 14.87
CA TYR A 248 -13.78 -10.04 15.06
C TYR A 248 -12.43 -10.66 14.67
N GLY A 249 -11.94 -11.63 15.45
CA GLY A 249 -10.66 -12.28 15.18
C GLY A 249 -9.41 -11.46 15.57
N CYS A 250 -9.57 -10.28 16.18
CA CYS A 250 -8.47 -9.55 16.82
C CYS A 250 -8.08 -10.24 18.14
N SER A 251 -7.34 -11.35 18.05
CA SER A 251 -7.07 -12.24 19.19
C SER A 251 -6.25 -11.62 20.33
N LYS A 252 -5.49 -10.56 20.07
CA LYS A 252 -4.77 -9.79 21.10
C LYS A 252 -5.57 -8.60 21.66
N LEU A 253 -6.74 -8.29 21.12
CA LEU A 253 -7.52 -7.14 21.54
C LEU A 253 -8.15 -7.45 22.90
N THR A 254 -7.60 -6.86 23.96
CA THR A 254 -8.03 -7.11 25.34
C THR A 254 -9.11 -6.14 25.81
N SER A 255 -9.12 -4.94 25.24
CA SER A 255 -10.06 -3.89 25.56
C SER A 255 -10.30 -3.00 24.34
N LEU A 256 -11.52 -2.48 24.26
CA LEU A 256 -11.91 -1.41 23.36
C LEU A 256 -12.44 -0.28 24.24
N THR A 257 -11.82 0.90 24.14
CA THR A 257 -12.12 2.07 24.96
C THR A 257 -12.93 3.07 24.16
N PHE A 258 -13.99 3.61 24.76
CA PHE A 258 -14.76 4.71 24.18
C PHE A 258 -14.40 6.00 24.92
N THR A 259 -14.34 7.12 24.21
CA THR A 259 -13.98 8.42 24.82
C THR A 259 -15.05 8.86 25.83
N ASP A 260 -16.32 8.69 25.50
CA ASP A 260 -17.48 8.78 26.39
C ASP A 260 -18.28 7.46 26.37
N PRO A 261 -17.99 6.53 27.29
CA PRO A 261 -18.65 5.22 27.34
C PRO A 261 -20.14 5.30 27.70
N THR A 262 -20.68 6.46 28.09
CA THR A 262 -22.08 6.59 28.54
C THR A 262 -23.08 6.70 27.38
N THR A 263 -22.59 6.97 26.17
CA THR A 263 -23.43 7.18 24.97
C THR A 263 -23.45 5.97 24.04
N TRP A 264 -22.69 4.92 24.35
CA TRP A 264 -22.54 3.73 23.53
C TRP A 264 -23.36 2.54 24.04
N TYR A 265 -23.92 1.80 23.10
CA TYR A 265 -24.73 0.63 23.36
C TYR A 265 -24.40 -0.48 22.37
N ARG A 266 -24.48 -1.72 22.85
CA ARG A 266 -24.18 -2.93 22.09
C ARG A 266 -25.46 -3.68 21.84
N THR A 267 -25.80 -3.93 20.57
CA THR A 267 -26.84 -4.89 20.21
C THR A 267 -26.24 -6.16 19.65
N LYS A 268 -26.88 -7.27 19.99
CA LYS A 268 -26.65 -8.55 19.33
C LYS A 268 -27.70 -8.70 18.24
N TYR A 269 -27.28 -8.87 16.99
CA TYR A 269 -28.19 -9.31 15.94
C TYR A 269 -27.99 -10.82 15.72
N SER A 270 -29.09 -11.58 15.80
CA SER A 270 -29.17 -12.95 15.30
C SER A 270 -29.91 -12.89 13.97
N THR A 271 -29.25 -13.20 12.87
CA THR A 271 -29.95 -13.50 11.63
C THR A 271 -30.53 -14.92 11.73
N ASN A 272 -31.85 -14.98 11.86
CA ASN A 272 -32.73 -16.12 11.61
C ASN A 272 -32.21 -17.53 11.97
N SER A 273 -32.21 -17.86 13.26
CA SER A 273 -32.84 -19.10 13.77
C SER A 273 -32.95 -19.05 15.30
N GLY A 274 -34.19 -18.88 15.78
CA GLY A 274 -34.68 -19.13 17.15
C GLY A 274 -33.70 -19.07 18.31
N GLY A 275 -33.54 -17.89 18.92
CA GLY A 275 -32.89 -17.77 20.23
C GLY A 275 -33.20 -16.43 20.87
N THR A 276 -34.03 -16.44 21.91
CA THR A 276 -34.47 -15.31 22.73
C THR A 276 -33.29 -14.52 23.31
N LEU A 277 -33.39 -13.18 23.28
CA LEU A 277 -32.41 -12.27 23.88
C LEU A 277 -32.70 -12.10 25.38
N THR A 278 -31.72 -12.41 26.23
CA THR A 278 -31.59 -11.82 27.57
C THR A 278 -30.36 -10.92 27.57
N ASP A 279 -30.56 -9.72 28.13
CA ASP A 279 -29.63 -8.63 28.41
C ASP A 279 -29.28 -7.64 27.29
N VAL A 280 -30.22 -6.72 27.09
CA VAL A 280 -29.96 -5.28 26.93
C VAL A 280 -30.12 -4.64 28.31
N SER A 281 -29.06 -4.11 28.92
CA SER A 281 -29.13 -3.39 30.21
C SER A 281 -27.80 -2.62 30.46
N VAL A 282 -27.71 -1.34 30.06
CA VAL A 282 -27.83 -0.03 30.78
C VAL A 282 -26.51 0.56 31.35
N PRO A 283 -26.43 1.90 31.50
CA PRO A 283 -25.21 2.65 31.81
C PRO A 283 -24.84 2.56 33.28
N ALA A 284 -23.54 2.67 33.56
CA ALA A 284 -22.93 3.51 34.59
C ALA A 284 -21.54 2.97 34.95
N THR A 285 -20.56 3.84 34.75
CA THR A 285 -19.25 3.89 35.42
C THR A 285 -18.28 2.73 35.15
N ASN A 286 -17.34 2.99 34.22
CA ASN A 286 -16.10 2.25 33.94
C ASN A 286 -16.22 0.99 33.06
N ALA A 287 -16.86 1.10 31.89
CA ALA A 287 -17.00 -0.02 30.97
C ALA A 287 -15.66 -0.47 30.35
N THR A 288 -15.06 -1.51 30.91
CA THR A 288 -14.31 -2.54 30.16
C THR A 288 -15.20 -3.77 30.04
N TYR A 289 -15.29 -4.42 28.88
CA TYR A 289 -15.11 -5.87 28.68
C TYR A 289 -15.48 -6.29 27.23
N PHE A 290 -14.56 -7.03 26.61
CA PHE A 290 -14.72 -7.79 25.38
C PHE A 290 -14.70 -9.29 25.72
N LYS A 291 -15.62 -10.11 25.17
CA LYS A 291 -15.39 -11.55 24.98
C LYS A 291 -16.20 -12.05 23.79
N ASP A 292 -15.54 -12.24 22.65
CA ASP A 292 -16.15 -12.86 21.48
C ASP A 292 -15.67 -14.31 21.33
N THR A 293 -16.62 -15.21 21.15
CA THR A 293 -16.39 -16.61 20.74
C THR A 293 -17.59 -17.05 19.91
N TYR A 294 -17.83 -16.33 18.79
CA TYR A 294 -18.65 -16.72 17.62
C TYR A 294 -20.10 -16.17 17.51
N LYS A 295 -20.37 -14.86 17.72
CA LYS A 295 -21.65 -14.22 17.26
C LYS A 295 -21.46 -12.79 16.74
N GLU A 296 -22.28 -12.37 15.78
CA GLU A 296 -22.28 -11.01 15.20
C GLU A 296 -22.85 -9.96 16.17
N TYR A 297 -22.09 -8.90 16.43
CA TYR A 297 -22.49 -7.77 17.28
C TYR A 297 -22.33 -6.44 16.54
N TYR A 298 -23.18 -5.48 16.91
CA TYR A 298 -23.16 -4.11 16.41
C TYR A 298 -23.07 -3.14 17.58
N TRP A 299 -22.34 -2.04 17.37
CA TRP A 299 -22.29 -0.93 18.32
C TRP A 299 -22.75 0.33 17.63
N TYR A 300 -23.46 1.15 18.40
CA TYR A 300 -24.08 2.36 17.92
C TYR A 300 -24.04 3.39 19.05
N LYS A 301 -24.15 4.67 18.69
CA LYS A 301 -24.19 5.79 19.63
C LYS A 301 -25.59 6.39 19.68
N LEU A 302 -26.13 6.62 20.89
CA LEU A 302 -27.40 7.32 21.05
C LEU A 302 -27.18 8.82 20.93
N GLU A 303 -27.89 9.46 20.00
CA GLU A 303 -28.03 10.91 19.97
C GLU A 303 -29.26 11.27 20.82
N TYR A 304 -29.06 11.98 21.93
CA TYR A 304 -30.13 12.49 22.80
C TYR A 304 -30.64 13.85 22.31
#